data_AF-H8YYX7-F1
#
_entry.id   AF-H8YYX7-F1
#
_cell.length_a   1.000
_cell.length_b   1.000
_cell.length_c   1.000
_cell.angle_alpha   90.00
_cell.angle_beta   90.00
_cell.angle_gamma   90.00
#
_symmetry.space_group_name_H-M   'P 1'
#
loop_
_entity.id
_entity.type
_entity.pdbx_description
1 polymer ?
#
loop_
_entity_poly.entity_id
_entity_poly.type
_entity_poly.pdbx_seq_one_letter_code
_entity_poly.pdbx_strand_id
1 'polypeptide(L)'
;MRNKILYRSLLGAVLLLVLAACSDQPTLSPLSPDAVILSFGDSLTEGVGANKEQSYPAVLATLTGRRVINAGISGEESDAGLARLPQLLATWQPDLVILGHGGNDFLRQRDTDQTQANLTQMIALARKQGSEVVLLGIPRPGLLVRTHSLYDELADELDVPLQANAIAEILADKTLKSDGCGSFRTTLSD
;
A
#
# COMPACT_ATOMS: atom_id res chain seq x y z
N MET A 1 -24.34 51.80 0.47
CA MET A 1 -22.98 51.47 -0.01
C MET A 1 -22.18 50.56 0.94
N ARG A 2 -22.48 50.52 2.25
CA ARG A 2 -21.74 49.75 3.27
C ARG A 2 -21.81 48.22 3.12
N ASN A 3 -22.92 47.67 2.62
CA ASN A 3 -23.12 46.22 2.48
C ASN A 3 -22.33 45.60 1.31
N LYS A 4 -21.99 46.36 0.27
CA LYS A 4 -21.20 45.87 -0.88
C LYS A 4 -19.72 45.68 -0.54
N ILE A 5 -19.20 46.45 0.43
CA ILE A 5 -17.83 46.33 0.94
C ILE A 5 -17.75 45.10 1.85
N LEU A 6 -18.72 44.90 2.74
CA LEU A 6 -18.82 43.71 3.59
C LEU A 6 -18.89 42.41 2.77
N TYR A 7 -19.69 42.38 1.71
CA TYR A 7 -19.82 41.21 0.83
C TYR A 7 -18.53 40.89 0.07
N ARG A 8 -17.77 41.91 -0.37
CA ARG A 8 -16.48 41.74 -1.05
C ARG A 8 -15.40 41.21 -0.10
N SER A 9 -15.39 41.70 1.14
CA SER A 9 -14.49 41.20 2.19
C SER A 9 -14.84 39.76 2.59
N LEU A 10 -16.13 39.41 2.67
CA LEU A 10 -16.57 38.04 2.95
C LEU A 10 -16.23 37.08 1.79
N LEU A 11 -16.44 37.50 0.54
CA LEU A 11 -16.09 36.71 -0.65
C LEU A 11 -14.58 36.47 -0.74
N GLY A 12 -13.78 37.49 -0.42
CA GLY A 12 -12.32 37.38 -0.38
C GLY A 12 -11.81 36.45 0.73
N ALA A 13 -12.42 36.48 1.91
CA ALA A 13 -12.08 35.59 3.02
C ALA A 13 -12.45 34.13 2.74
N VAL A 14 -13.61 33.88 2.11
CA VAL A 14 -14.01 32.53 1.67
C VAL A 14 -13.07 32.00 0.58
N LEU A 15 -12.66 32.84 -0.38
CA LEU A 15 -11.71 32.45 -1.42
C LEU A 15 -10.31 32.13 -0.85
N LEU A 16 -9.86 32.86 0.17
CA LEU A 16 -8.61 32.59 0.90
C LEU A 16 -8.69 31.30 1.74
N LEU A 17 -9.83 31.00 2.36
CA LEU A 17 -10.07 29.75 3.08
C LEU A 17 -10.12 28.52 2.15
N VAL A 18 -10.64 28.67 0.93
CA VAL A 18 -10.67 27.61 -0.08
C VAL A 18 -9.27 27.35 -0.67
N LEU A 19 -8.42 28.37 -0.77
CA LEU A 19 -7.03 28.21 -1.22
C LEU A 19 -6.09 27.66 -0.13
N ALA A 20 -6.43 27.83 1.15
CA ALA A 20 -5.70 27.23 2.27
C ALA A 20 -6.07 25.76 2.54
N ALA A 21 -7.13 25.24 1.89
CA ALA A 21 -7.49 23.83 1.90
C ALA A 21 -6.64 23.01 0.91
N CYS A 22 -5.32 23.26 0.88
CA CYS A 22 -4.38 22.32 0.29
C CYS A 22 -4.45 21.05 1.15
N SER A 23 -4.79 19.93 0.52
CA SER A 23 -4.87 18.63 1.18
C SER A 23 -3.50 18.28 1.79
N ASP A 24 -3.44 18.22 3.13
CA ASP A 24 -2.33 17.66 3.93
C ASP A 24 -2.33 16.13 3.74
N GLN A 25 -1.97 15.67 2.54
CA GLN A 25 -1.78 14.26 2.27
C GLN A 25 -0.30 13.93 2.44
N PRO A 26 0.04 12.81 3.10
CA PRO A 26 1.43 12.40 3.24
C PRO A 26 2.08 12.30 1.86
N THR A 27 3.16 13.05 1.62
CA THR A 27 3.90 13.03 0.35
C THR A 27 5.26 12.38 0.53
N LEU A 28 5.62 11.50 -0.40
CA LEU A 28 6.97 10.95 -0.49
C LEU A 28 7.94 11.99 -1.04
N SER A 29 9.20 11.96 -0.59
CA SER A 29 10.26 12.72 -1.23
C SER A 29 10.62 12.08 -2.56
N PRO A 30 11.03 12.87 -3.57
CA PRO A 30 11.51 12.31 -4.82
C PRO A 30 12.72 11.39 -4.60
N LEU A 31 12.60 10.14 -5.04
CA LEU A 31 13.68 9.16 -4.96
C LEU A 31 14.80 9.50 -5.95
N SER A 32 16.06 9.33 -5.51
CA SER A 32 17.22 9.45 -6.40
C SER A 32 17.18 8.38 -7.52
N PRO A 33 17.91 8.58 -8.63
CA PRO A 33 17.97 7.60 -9.72
C PRO A 33 18.56 6.24 -9.31
N ASP A 34 19.44 6.23 -8.32
CA ASP A 34 20.11 5.05 -7.77
C ASP A 34 19.39 4.46 -6.55
N ALA A 35 18.25 5.04 -6.16
CA ALA A 35 17.49 4.61 -5.00
C ALA A 35 17.10 3.12 -5.07
N VAL A 36 17.21 2.45 -3.92
CA VAL A 36 16.83 1.05 -3.75
C VAL A 36 15.44 0.98 -3.15
N ILE A 37 14.55 0.25 -3.82
CA ILE A 37 13.19 0.01 -3.37
C ILE A 37 13.10 -1.41 -2.83
N LEU A 38 12.61 -1.58 -1.61
CA LEU A 38 12.29 -2.88 -1.02
C LEU A 38 10.77 -3.10 -1.10
N SER A 39 10.34 -4.02 -1.96
CA SER A 39 8.97 -4.53 -1.96
C SER A 39 8.85 -5.65 -0.94
N PHE A 40 8.21 -5.38 0.19
CA PHE A 40 8.14 -6.26 1.35
C PHE A 40 6.70 -6.68 1.64
N GLY A 41 6.41 -7.97 1.54
CA GLY A 41 5.06 -8.47 1.73
C GLY A 41 4.95 -9.98 1.60
N ASP A 42 3.74 -10.44 1.27
CA ASP A 42 3.40 -11.86 1.13
C ASP A 42 3.30 -12.31 -0.34
N SER A 43 2.30 -13.14 -0.68
CA SER A 43 2.08 -13.73 -2.00
C SER A 43 1.85 -12.69 -3.10
N LEU A 44 1.19 -11.57 -2.79
CA LEU A 44 0.97 -10.49 -3.76
C LEU A 44 2.28 -9.81 -4.16
N THR A 45 3.21 -9.70 -3.21
CA THR A 45 4.54 -9.16 -3.44
C THR A 45 5.45 -10.18 -4.11
N GLU A 46 5.37 -11.45 -3.72
CA GLU A 46 6.10 -12.52 -4.40
C GLU A 46 5.71 -12.61 -5.89
N GLY A 47 4.43 -12.34 -6.21
CA GLY A 47 3.90 -12.40 -7.57
C GLY A 47 3.26 -13.76 -7.89
N VAL A 48 2.63 -14.40 -6.91
CA VAL A 48 1.95 -15.70 -7.11
C VAL A 48 0.89 -15.56 -8.22
N GLY A 49 0.94 -16.46 -9.21
CA GLY A 49 0.02 -16.46 -10.36
C GLY A 49 0.45 -15.55 -11.52
N ALA A 50 1.57 -14.83 -11.38
CA ALA A 50 2.22 -14.11 -12.47
C ALA A 50 3.53 -14.79 -12.88
N ASN A 51 3.99 -14.56 -14.11
CA ASN A 51 5.37 -14.86 -14.43
C ASN A 51 6.29 -13.95 -13.62
N LYS A 52 7.53 -14.40 -13.34
CA LYS A 52 8.46 -13.67 -12.48
C LYS A 52 8.70 -12.23 -12.96
N GLU A 53 8.80 -12.04 -14.27
CA GLU A 53 9.00 -10.76 -14.96
C GLU A 53 7.74 -9.88 -14.94
N GLN A 54 6.58 -10.46 -14.60
CA GLN A 54 5.28 -9.81 -14.55
C GLN A 54 4.80 -9.54 -13.12
N SER A 55 5.55 -9.95 -12.10
CA SER A 55 5.31 -9.54 -10.71
C SER A 55 5.39 -8.02 -10.61
N TYR A 56 4.57 -7.40 -9.74
CA TYR A 56 4.58 -5.94 -9.63
C TYR A 56 5.97 -5.38 -9.27
N PRO A 57 6.82 -6.03 -8.44
CA PRO A 57 8.16 -5.51 -8.18
C PRO A 57 9.05 -5.51 -9.44
N ALA A 58 8.92 -6.52 -10.31
CA ALA A 58 9.66 -6.58 -11.57
C ALA A 58 9.18 -5.51 -12.58
N VAL A 59 7.87 -5.31 -12.68
CA VAL A 59 7.28 -4.25 -13.50
C VAL A 59 7.68 -2.87 -12.96
N LEU A 60 7.65 -2.68 -11.64
CA LEU A 60 8.08 -1.44 -10.98
C LEU A 60 9.54 -1.12 -11.27
N ALA A 61 10.43 -2.12 -11.24
CA ALA A 61 11.84 -1.94 -11.60
C ALA A 61 11.98 -1.44 -13.04
N THR A 62 11.21 -2.01 -13.96
CA THR A 62 11.21 -1.63 -15.37
C THR A 62 10.70 -0.20 -15.57
N LEU A 63 9.59 0.16 -14.94
CA LEU A 63 8.97 1.48 -15.08
C LEU A 63 9.81 2.61 -14.46
N THR A 64 10.46 2.32 -13.34
CA THR A 64 11.21 3.33 -12.57
C THR A 64 12.69 3.39 -12.98
N GLY A 65 13.21 2.37 -13.66
CA GLY A 65 14.64 2.20 -13.92
C GLY A 65 15.48 2.00 -12.65
N ARG A 66 14.83 1.73 -11.50
CA ARG A 66 15.48 1.58 -10.19
C ARG A 66 15.63 0.12 -9.81
N ARG A 67 16.53 -0.10 -8.84
CA ARG A 67 16.71 -1.42 -8.25
C ARG A 67 15.56 -1.71 -7.29
N VAL A 68 14.71 -2.68 -7.65
CA VAL A 68 13.63 -3.16 -6.79
C VAL A 68 13.98 -4.54 -6.26
N ILE A 69 14.03 -4.68 -4.94
CA ILE A 69 14.21 -5.95 -4.25
C ILE A 69 12.84 -6.53 -3.95
N ASN A 70 12.51 -7.65 -4.60
CA ASN A 70 11.34 -8.43 -4.24
C ASN A 70 11.64 -9.27 -2.99
N ALA A 71 11.01 -8.93 -1.88
CA ALA A 71 11.08 -9.65 -0.61
C ALA A 71 9.70 -10.19 -0.20
N GLY A 72 8.91 -10.67 -1.17
CA GLY A 72 7.64 -11.34 -0.96
C GLY A 72 7.79 -12.81 -0.55
N ILE A 73 7.00 -13.27 0.43
CA ILE A 73 6.92 -14.68 0.83
C ILE A 73 5.45 -15.12 0.93
N SER A 74 5.00 -15.99 0.04
CA SER A 74 3.62 -16.49 0.06
C SER A 74 3.27 -17.19 1.38
N GLY A 75 2.10 -16.84 1.91
CA GLY A 75 1.58 -17.38 3.15
C GLY A 75 2.18 -16.79 4.42
N GLU A 76 3.09 -15.80 4.31
CA GLU A 76 3.71 -15.19 5.48
C GLU A 76 2.73 -14.30 6.27
N GLU A 77 2.67 -14.53 7.58
CA GLU A 77 1.91 -13.75 8.57
C GLU A 77 2.76 -12.57 9.09
N SER A 78 2.12 -11.53 9.61
CA SER A 78 2.81 -10.27 9.97
C SER A 78 3.86 -10.43 11.07
N ASP A 79 3.75 -11.43 11.94
CA ASP A 79 4.72 -11.72 13.00
C ASP A 79 6.05 -12.24 12.43
N ALA A 80 5.99 -13.17 11.47
CA ALA A 80 7.14 -13.70 10.77
C ALA A 80 7.81 -12.61 9.90
N GLY A 81 7.00 -11.79 9.23
CA GLY A 81 7.47 -10.61 8.50
C GLY A 81 8.25 -9.64 9.41
N LEU A 82 7.70 -9.33 10.59
CA LEU A 82 8.33 -8.42 11.55
C LEU A 82 9.70 -8.94 11.98
N ALA A 83 9.81 -10.26 12.21
CA ALA A 83 11.05 -10.87 12.64
C ALA A 83 12.17 -10.79 11.58
N ARG A 84 11.86 -10.86 10.28
CA ARG A 84 12.86 -10.84 9.19
C ARG A 84 13.23 -9.45 8.70
N LEU A 85 12.35 -8.46 8.86
CA LEU A 85 12.52 -7.11 8.31
C LEU A 85 13.86 -6.46 8.71
N PRO A 86 14.33 -6.49 9.98
CA PRO A 86 15.59 -5.85 10.37
C PRO A 86 16.81 -6.33 9.56
N GLN A 87 16.87 -7.63 9.25
CA GLN A 87 17.98 -8.17 8.46
C GLN A 87 17.94 -7.63 7.03
N LEU A 88 16.76 -7.49 6.43
CA LEU A 88 16.61 -6.98 5.08
C LEU A 88 16.94 -5.50 4.98
N LEU A 89 16.50 -4.69 5.95
CA LEU A 89 16.83 -3.28 6.02
C LEU A 89 18.34 -3.06 6.17
N ALA A 90 19.01 -3.85 7.02
CA ALA A 90 20.47 -3.81 7.18
C ALA A 90 21.20 -4.25 5.91
N THR A 91 20.68 -5.25 5.20
CA THR A 91 21.34 -5.82 4.01
C THR A 91 21.22 -4.90 2.81
N TRP A 92 20.01 -4.38 2.55
CA TRP A 92 19.71 -3.67 1.32
C TRP A 92 19.75 -2.15 1.45
N GLN A 93 19.64 -1.62 2.68
CA GLN A 93 19.60 -0.19 2.97
C GLN A 93 18.66 0.56 2.00
N PRO A 94 17.37 0.20 1.94
CA PRO A 94 16.45 0.77 0.98
C PRO A 94 16.12 2.23 1.29
N ASP A 95 15.92 3.04 0.26
CA ASP A 95 15.40 4.40 0.38
C ASP A 95 13.87 4.39 0.52
N LEU A 96 13.21 3.38 -0.06
CA LEU A 96 11.77 3.18 0.01
C LEU A 96 11.42 1.74 0.36
N VAL A 97 10.54 1.56 1.33
CA VAL A 97 9.88 0.28 1.62
C VAL A 97 8.42 0.34 1.19
N ILE A 98 8.04 -0.54 0.27
CA ILE A 98 6.63 -0.79 -0.06
C ILE A 98 6.17 -1.96 0.80
N LEU A 99 5.31 -1.69 1.79
CA LEU A 99 4.87 -2.65 2.80
C LEU A 99 3.46 -3.17 2.47
N GLY A 100 3.35 -4.47 2.19
CA GLY A 100 2.08 -5.15 1.93
C GLY A 100 1.96 -6.47 2.71
N HIS A 101 1.63 -6.39 4.00
CA HIS A 101 1.42 -7.53 4.90
C HIS A 101 0.06 -7.44 5.60
N GLY A 102 -0.41 -8.56 6.17
CA GLY A 102 -1.63 -8.67 6.97
C GLY A 102 -2.73 -9.52 6.34
N GLY A 103 -2.63 -9.83 5.04
CA GLY A 103 -3.63 -10.65 4.34
C GLY A 103 -3.78 -12.06 4.95
N ASN A 104 -2.65 -12.71 5.24
CA ASN A 104 -2.65 -14.05 5.83
C ASN A 104 -3.13 -14.05 7.28
N ASP A 105 -2.83 -13.00 8.05
CA ASP A 105 -3.36 -12.81 9.41
C ASP A 105 -4.89 -12.80 9.40
N PHE A 106 -5.50 -12.04 8.49
CA PHE A 106 -6.96 -11.99 8.34
C PHE A 106 -7.55 -13.32 7.89
N LEU A 107 -6.91 -14.00 6.93
CA LEU A 107 -7.33 -15.34 6.47
C LEU A 107 -7.27 -16.39 7.59
N ARG A 108 -6.30 -16.25 8.50
CA ARG A 108 -6.09 -17.15 9.65
C ARG A 108 -6.83 -16.70 10.91
N GLN A 109 -7.64 -15.64 10.83
CA GLN A 109 -8.41 -15.08 11.95
C GLN A 109 -7.52 -14.73 13.15
N ARG A 110 -6.34 -14.16 12.89
CA ARG A 110 -5.47 -13.62 13.93
C ARG A 110 -6.07 -12.36 14.54
N ASP A 111 -5.57 -12.03 15.73
CA ASP A 111 -5.93 -10.81 16.41
C ASP A 111 -5.52 -9.59 15.58
N THR A 112 -6.50 -8.75 15.25
CA THR A 112 -6.30 -7.57 14.40
C THR A 112 -5.42 -6.53 15.09
N ASP A 113 -5.53 -6.42 16.42
CA ASP A 113 -4.70 -5.49 17.20
C ASP A 113 -3.23 -5.92 17.15
N GLN A 114 -2.96 -7.22 17.15
CA GLN A 114 -1.61 -7.75 17.00
C GLN A 114 -1.06 -7.50 15.59
N THR A 115 -1.87 -7.69 14.55
CA THR A 115 -1.48 -7.37 13.17
C THR A 115 -1.17 -5.88 13.02
N GLN A 116 -1.98 -4.99 13.61
CA GLN A 116 -1.73 -3.54 13.63
C GLN A 116 -0.42 -3.21 14.35
N ALA A 117 -0.18 -3.81 15.52
CA ALA A 117 1.05 -3.61 16.28
C ALA A 117 2.30 -4.09 15.52
N ASN A 118 2.18 -5.19 14.77
CA ASN A 118 3.27 -5.70 13.94
C ASN A 118 3.58 -4.73 12.79
N LEU A 119 2.56 -4.28 12.05
CA LEU A 119 2.72 -3.34 10.95
C LEU A 119 3.28 -1.98 11.42
N THR A 120 2.80 -1.48 12.56
CA THR A 120 3.32 -0.26 13.20
C THR A 120 4.82 -0.38 13.49
N GLN A 121 5.24 -1.51 14.07
CA GLN A 121 6.65 -1.76 14.35
C GLN A 121 7.49 -1.87 13.07
N MET A 122 6.98 -2.50 12.01
CA MET A 122 7.67 -2.56 10.73
C MET A 122 7.90 -1.17 10.12
N ILE A 123 6.87 -0.32 10.13
CA ILE A 123 6.96 1.07 9.66
C ILE A 123 8.00 1.84 10.48
N ALA A 124 7.97 1.70 11.81
CA ALA A 124 8.93 2.35 12.70
C ALA A 124 10.38 1.89 12.44
N LEU A 125 10.59 0.59 12.21
CA LEU A 125 11.92 0.02 11.90
C LEU A 125 12.46 0.57 10.58
N ALA A 126 11.64 0.60 9.53
CA ALA A 126 12.04 1.14 8.22
C ALA A 126 12.41 2.63 8.31
N ARG A 127 11.56 3.44 8.94
CA ARG A 127 11.82 4.87 9.15
C ARG A 127 13.05 5.14 10.00
N LYS A 128 13.27 4.34 11.05
CA LYS A 128 14.47 4.43 11.89
C LYS A 128 15.75 4.20 11.10
N GLN A 129 15.69 3.40 10.03
CA GLN A 129 16.81 3.16 9.11
C GLN A 129 16.93 4.22 8.00
N GLY A 130 16.06 5.22 8.00
CA GLY A 130 16.06 6.32 7.02
C GLY A 130 15.22 6.05 5.77
N SER A 131 14.51 4.92 5.70
CA SER A 131 13.64 4.62 4.57
C SER A 131 12.32 5.36 4.66
N GLU A 132 11.83 5.88 3.54
CA GLU A 132 10.42 6.19 3.40
C GLU A 132 9.59 4.91 3.30
N VAL A 133 8.31 4.99 3.64
CA VAL A 133 7.42 3.84 3.64
C VAL A 133 6.16 4.18 2.87
N VAL A 134 5.71 3.25 2.02
CA VAL A 134 4.39 3.25 1.40
C VAL A 134 3.66 2.00 1.86
N LEU A 135 2.44 2.18 2.36
CA LEU A 135 1.59 1.08 2.77
C LEU A 135 0.70 0.64 1.60
N LEU A 136 0.63 -0.67 1.34
CA LEU A 136 -0.32 -1.24 0.40
C LEU A 136 -1.53 -1.77 1.17
N GLY A 137 -2.72 -1.27 0.82
CA GLY A 137 -3.96 -1.72 1.42
C GLY A 137 -4.29 -3.16 0.99
N ILE A 138 -4.38 -4.07 1.96
CA ILE A 138 -4.76 -5.46 1.68
C ILE A 138 -6.30 -5.58 1.78
N PRO A 139 -6.97 -6.08 0.73
CA PRO A 139 -8.42 -6.26 0.75
C PRO A 139 -8.82 -7.34 1.75
N ARG A 140 -9.93 -7.10 2.45
CA ARG A 140 -10.52 -8.09 3.34
C ARG A 140 -11.06 -9.26 2.52
N PRO A 141 -10.75 -10.51 2.89
CA PRO A 141 -11.43 -11.68 2.32
C PRO A 141 -12.94 -11.60 2.63
N GLY A 142 -13.79 -11.57 1.61
CA GLY A 142 -15.24 -11.45 1.78
C GLY A 142 -15.99 -11.24 0.46
N LEU A 143 -17.33 -11.20 0.53
CA LEU A 143 -18.20 -11.01 -0.65
C LEU A 143 -18.00 -9.63 -1.31
N LEU A 144 -17.56 -8.63 -0.54
CA LEU A 144 -17.21 -7.30 -1.04
C LEU A 144 -15.69 -7.14 -0.97
N VAL A 145 -15.05 -6.88 -2.11
CA VAL A 145 -13.62 -6.53 -2.16
C VAL A 145 -13.47 -5.09 -1.67
N ARG A 146 -13.09 -4.92 -0.41
CA ARG A 146 -12.79 -3.62 0.22
C ARG A 146 -11.54 -3.75 1.07
N THR A 147 -10.73 -2.71 1.09
CA THR A 147 -9.55 -2.61 1.95
C THR A 147 -9.96 -2.64 3.42
N HIS A 148 -9.17 -3.30 4.26
CA HIS A 148 -9.44 -3.36 5.70
C HIS A 148 -9.23 -1.97 6.33
N SER A 149 -10.14 -1.50 7.20
CA SER A 149 -10.06 -0.15 7.79
C SER A 149 -8.76 0.12 8.55
N LEU A 150 -8.19 -0.93 9.12
CA LEU A 150 -6.85 -0.93 9.74
C LEU A 150 -5.78 -0.21 8.91
N TYR A 151 -5.80 -0.32 7.57
CA TYR A 151 -4.80 0.34 6.74
C TYR A 151 -5.01 1.85 6.68
N ASP A 152 -6.27 2.31 6.63
CA ASP A 152 -6.61 3.74 6.70
C ASP A 152 -6.20 4.30 8.06
N GLU A 153 -6.53 3.58 9.15
CA GLU A 153 -6.17 3.94 10.52
C GLU A 153 -4.65 4.07 10.70
N LEU A 154 -3.86 3.10 10.20
CA LEU A 154 -2.39 3.15 10.25
C LEU A 154 -1.81 4.31 9.42
N ALA A 155 -2.38 4.56 8.25
CA ALA A 155 -1.91 5.62 7.35
C ALA A 155 -2.11 7.00 7.98
N ASP A 156 -3.28 7.23 8.59
CA ASP A 156 -3.63 8.46 9.30
C ASP A 156 -2.80 8.62 10.57
N GLU A 157 -2.68 7.57 11.40
CA GLU A 157 -1.95 7.63 12.67
C GLU A 157 -0.45 7.86 12.47
N LEU A 158 0.13 7.21 11.46
CA LEU A 158 1.57 7.23 11.24
C LEU A 158 1.99 8.22 10.15
N ASP A 159 1.05 8.95 9.52
CA ASP A 159 1.32 9.86 8.41
C ASP A 159 2.13 9.16 7.29
N VAL A 160 1.62 8.00 6.84
CA VAL A 160 2.24 7.15 5.82
C VAL A 160 1.38 7.16 4.56
N PRO A 161 1.95 7.38 3.36
CA PRO A 161 1.20 7.23 2.12
C PRO A 161 0.61 5.83 1.98
N LEU A 162 -0.70 5.77 1.76
CA LEU A 162 -1.45 4.54 1.58
C LEU A 162 -1.94 4.40 0.15
N GLN A 163 -1.56 3.31 -0.51
CA GLN A 163 -2.20 2.88 -1.74
C GLN A 163 -3.33 1.90 -1.40
N ALA A 164 -4.48 2.46 -1.01
CA ALA A 164 -5.60 1.70 -0.48
C ALA A 164 -6.27 0.80 -1.52
N ASN A 165 -6.43 1.29 -2.75
CA ASN A 165 -7.37 0.67 -3.71
C ASN A 165 -6.72 -0.12 -4.84
N ALA A 166 -5.39 -0.01 -5.06
CA ALA A 166 -4.75 -0.63 -6.22
C ALA A 166 -5.03 -2.13 -6.32
N ILE A 167 -4.90 -2.85 -5.20
CA ILE A 167 -5.17 -4.31 -5.18
C ILE A 167 -6.68 -4.58 -5.26
N ALA A 168 -7.50 -3.80 -4.55
CA ALA A 168 -8.95 -3.98 -4.55
C ALA A 168 -9.58 -3.78 -5.95
N GLU A 169 -9.12 -2.78 -6.70
CA GLU A 169 -9.58 -2.46 -8.05
C GLU A 169 -9.17 -3.56 -9.05
N ILE A 170 -7.91 -4.03 -8.99
CA ILE A 170 -7.45 -5.16 -9.81
C ILE A 170 -8.25 -6.43 -9.50
N LEU A 171 -8.55 -6.68 -8.23
CA LEU A 171 -9.38 -7.83 -7.86
C LEU A 171 -10.85 -7.68 -8.24
N ALA A 172 -11.37 -6.46 -8.37
CA ALA A 172 -12.74 -6.21 -8.82
C ALA A 172 -12.90 -6.41 -10.33
N ASP A 173 -11.88 -6.08 -11.14
CA ASP A 173 -11.90 -6.23 -12.59
C ASP A 173 -11.23 -7.53 -13.06
N LYS A 174 -12.02 -8.45 -13.59
CA LYS A 174 -11.52 -9.74 -14.11
C LYS A 174 -10.55 -9.57 -15.29
N THR A 175 -10.63 -8.48 -16.05
CA THR A 175 -9.74 -8.23 -17.19
C THR A 175 -8.31 -7.85 -16.78
N LEU A 176 -8.13 -7.44 -15.52
CA LEU A 176 -6.83 -7.06 -14.96
C LEU A 176 -6.12 -8.22 -14.25
N LYS A 177 -6.76 -9.39 -14.13
CA LYS A 177 -6.19 -10.58 -13.49
C LYS A 177 -5.39 -11.41 -14.48
N SER A 178 -4.20 -11.82 -14.08
CA SER A 178 -3.35 -12.70 -14.87
C SER A 178 -3.81 -14.17 -14.84
N ASP A 179 -4.44 -14.59 -13.74
CA ASP A 179 -5.01 -15.92 -13.60
C ASP A 179 -6.43 -15.95 -14.15
N GLY A 180 -6.70 -16.89 -15.07
CA GLY A 180 -8.02 -17.09 -15.68
C GLY A 180 -9.10 -17.61 -14.72
N CYS A 181 -8.93 -17.46 -13.41
CA CYS A 181 -9.80 -17.97 -12.36
C CYS A 181 -11.09 -17.11 -12.24
N GLY A 182 -11.84 -17.05 -13.34
CA GLY A 182 -13.16 -16.44 -13.45
C GLY A 182 -14.15 -17.29 -14.25
N SER A 183 -13.70 -18.41 -14.83
CA SER A 183 -14.55 -19.40 -15.48
C SER A 183 -15.03 -20.42 -14.44
N PHE A 184 -16.09 -20.10 -13.70
CA PHE A 184 -17.03 -21.15 -13.36
C PHE A 184 -17.64 -21.61 -14.68
N ARG A 185 -17.05 -22.65 -15.27
CA ARG A 185 -17.64 -23.39 -16.37
C ARG A 185 -18.87 -24.06 -15.76
N THR A 186 -20.03 -23.42 -15.85
CA THR A 186 -21.31 -24.10 -15.74
C THR A 186 -21.37 -25.09 -16.89
N THR A 187 -20.93 -26.31 -16.64
CA THR A 187 -21.29 -27.46 -17.46
C THR A 187 -22.76 -27.76 -17.19
N LEU A 188 -23.65 -27.25 -18.03
CA LEU A 188 -24.96 -27.83 -18.29
C LEU A 188 -25.36 -27.50 -19.74
N SER A 189 -25.60 -28.56 -20.52
CA SER A 189 -26.22 -28.59 -21.86
C SER A 189 -25.32 -28.09 -23.01
N ASP A 190 -24.98 -28.84 -24.06
CA ASP A 190 -25.57 -30.04 -24.71
C ASP A 190 -24.49 -31.06 -25.14
#